data_AF-A0A962X997-F1
#
_entry.id   AF-A0A962X997-F1
#
_cell.length_a   1.000
_cell.length_b   1.000
_cell.length_c   1.000
_cell.angle_alpha   90.00
_cell.angle_beta   90.00
_cell.angle_gamma   90.00
#
_symmetry.space_group_name_H-M   'P 1'
#
loop_
_entity.id
_entity.type
_entity.pdbx_description
1 polymer ?
#
loop_
_entity_poly.entity_id
_entity_poly.type
_entity_poly.pdbx_seq_one_letter_code
_entity_poly.pdbx_strand_id
1 'polypeptide(L)'
;MNDVEFKAQITDEPQYGVGDASYQAAGGETGIRKLVDAFYDAMERLPEAEKIRKMHPADLTVSRDKLTLFLCGWLNGPALYSKKYGPIRIPQVHSHLEIGPRERDAWLQCMQEALKTQPYPATFKKYLLEQLYVPAERSRNRE
;
A
#
# COMPACT_ATOMS: atom_id res chain seq x y z
N MET A 1 -45.46 -18.67 -18.08
CA MET A 1 -44.67 -17.51 -17.63
C MET A 1 -43.98 -17.95 -16.36
N ASN A 2 -42.69 -18.25 -16.44
CA ASN A 2 -41.89 -18.61 -15.27
C ASN A 2 -41.14 -17.36 -14.83
N ASP A 3 -41.59 -16.76 -13.74
CA ASP A 3 -40.88 -15.69 -13.05
C ASP A 3 -39.68 -16.32 -12.33
N VAL A 4 -38.50 -16.20 -12.94
CA VAL A 4 -37.24 -16.51 -12.28
C VAL A 4 -36.88 -15.31 -11.41
N GLU A 5 -37.21 -15.40 -10.13
CA GLU A 5 -36.82 -14.43 -9.12
C GLU A 5 -35.29 -14.51 -8.91
N PHE A 6 -34.58 -13.56 -9.51
CA PHE A 6 -33.12 -13.44 -9.39
C PHE A 6 -32.79 -12.87 -8.01
N LYS A 7 -32.61 -13.74 -7.02
CA LYS A 7 -32.06 -13.34 -5.72
C LYS A 7 -30.59 -12.96 -5.92
N ALA A 8 -30.32 -11.67 -5.97
CA ALA A 8 -28.97 -11.15 -5.82
C ALA A 8 -28.40 -11.70 -4.51
N GLN A 9 -27.39 -12.55 -4.60
CA GLN A 9 -26.57 -12.91 -3.45
C GLN A 9 -25.83 -11.64 -3.05
N ILE A 10 -26.37 -10.91 -2.07
CA ILE A 10 -25.62 -9.88 -1.36
C ILE A 10 -24.58 -10.65 -0.55
N THR A 11 -23.38 -10.78 -1.09
CA THR A 11 -22.23 -11.23 -0.32
C THR A 11 -21.91 -10.10 0.66
N ASP A 12 -22.03 -10.38 1.96
CA ASP A 12 -21.69 -9.46 3.07
C ASP A 12 -20.16 -9.23 3.18
N GLU A 13 -19.43 -9.44 2.09
CA GLU A 13 -18.00 -9.17 2.02
C GLU A 13 -17.78 -7.66 1.87
N PRO A 14 -16.90 -7.05 2.68
CA PRO A 14 -16.65 -5.62 2.61
C PRO A 14 -16.17 -5.22 1.21
N GLN A 15 -16.88 -4.28 0.59
CA GLN A 15 -16.46 -3.70 -0.68
C GLN A 15 -15.30 -2.74 -0.44
N TYR A 16 -14.07 -3.23 -0.60
CA TYR A 16 -12.87 -2.41 -0.45
C TYR A 16 -12.88 -1.21 -1.42
N GLY A 17 -12.35 -0.08 -0.96
CA GLY A 17 -12.33 1.19 -1.70
C GLY A 17 -13.60 2.03 -1.57
N VAL A 18 -14.66 1.50 -0.95
CA VAL A 18 -15.89 2.24 -0.63
C VAL A 18 -15.89 2.63 0.85
N GLY A 19 -16.14 3.91 1.14
CA GLY A 19 -16.04 4.43 2.51
C GLY A 19 -14.68 4.11 3.12
N ASP A 20 -14.64 3.88 4.44
CA ASP A 20 -13.43 3.50 5.18
C ASP A 20 -13.19 1.98 5.25
N ALA A 21 -13.91 1.17 4.46
CA ALA A 21 -13.86 -0.30 4.54
C ALA A 21 -12.43 -0.85 4.38
N SER A 22 -11.63 -0.27 3.50
CA SER A 22 -10.22 -0.65 3.33
C SER A 22 -9.36 -0.30 4.55
N TYR A 23 -9.58 0.88 5.15
CA TYR A 23 -8.88 1.30 6.37
C TYR A 23 -9.22 0.38 7.55
N GLN A 24 -10.49 0.00 7.70
CA GLN A 24 -10.93 -0.96 8.72
C GLN A 24 -10.35 -2.36 8.48
N ALA A 25 -10.35 -2.83 7.23
CA ALA A 25 -9.75 -4.12 6.86
C ALA A 25 -8.23 -4.17 7.12
N ALA A 26 -7.55 -3.02 7.06
CA ALA A 26 -6.15 -2.87 7.42
C ALA A 26 -5.90 -2.76 8.94
N GLY A 27 -6.94 -2.86 9.78
CA GLY A 27 -6.82 -2.70 11.23
C GLY A 27 -6.56 -1.26 11.69
N GLY A 28 -7.01 -0.28 10.90
CA GLY A 28 -6.79 1.14 11.14
C GLY A 28 -5.31 1.53 11.16
N GLU A 29 -4.98 2.68 11.76
CA GLU A 29 -3.60 3.18 11.81
C GLU A 29 -2.62 2.16 12.44
N THR A 30 -3.02 1.49 13.52
CA THR A 30 -2.16 0.51 14.21
C THR A 30 -1.78 -0.65 13.31
N GLY A 31 -2.72 -1.21 12.54
CA GLY A 31 -2.43 -2.27 11.58
C GLY A 31 -1.58 -1.75 10.42
N ILE A 32 -1.91 -0.58 9.87
CA ILE A 32 -1.12 0.04 8.81
C ILE A 32 0.32 0.30 9.25
N ARG A 33 0.56 0.73 10.50
CA ARG A 33 1.91 0.90 11.05
C ARG A 33 2.68 -0.41 11.08
N LYS A 34 2.06 -1.51 11.54
CA LYS A 34 2.67 -2.85 11.51
C LYS A 34 2.98 -3.34 10.09
N LEU A 35 2.09 -3.06 9.13
CA LEU A 35 2.33 -3.38 7.72
C LEU A 35 3.53 -2.61 7.17
N VAL A 36 3.56 -1.30 7.41
CA VAL A 36 4.68 -0.45 6.96
C VAL A 36 5.97 -0.86 7.64
N ASP A 37 5.89 -1.30 8.90
CA ASP A 37 7.06 -1.75 9.60
C ASP A 37 7.65 -3.01 8.95
N ALA A 38 6.80 -4.02 8.71
CA ALA A 38 7.19 -5.23 8.02
C ALA A 38 7.64 -4.97 6.56
N PHE A 39 7.10 -3.95 5.89
CA PHE A 39 7.50 -3.54 4.55
C PHE A 39 8.95 -3.05 4.51
N TYR A 40 9.34 -2.16 5.43
CA TYR A 40 10.71 -1.68 5.48
C TYR A 40 11.68 -2.74 6.01
N ASP A 41 11.25 -3.62 6.92
CA ASP A 41 12.04 -4.77 7.36
C ASP A 41 12.30 -5.75 6.20
N ALA A 42 11.29 -5.97 5.35
CA ALA A 42 11.47 -6.74 4.12
C ALA A 42 12.44 -6.06 3.16
N MET A 43 12.34 -4.75 2.98
CA MET A 43 13.25 -3.97 2.13
C MET A 43 14.72 -4.05 2.60
N GLU A 44 14.97 -4.16 3.90
CA GLU A 44 16.32 -4.33 4.45
C GLU A 44 16.86 -5.76 4.29
N ARG A 45 15.98 -6.76 4.21
CA ARG A 45 16.35 -8.18 4.16
C ARG A 45 16.46 -8.75 2.74
N LEU A 46 15.61 -8.31 1.83
CA LEU A 46 15.50 -8.90 0.48
C LEU A 46 16.65 -8.42 -0.42
N PRO A 47 17.46 -9.32 -1.01
CA PRO A 47 18.56 -8.93 -1.90
C PRO A 47 18.10 -8.09 -3.10
N GLU A 48 16.98 -8.42 -3.70
CA GLU A 48 16.35 -7.70 -4.81
C GLU A 48 15.95 -6.26 -4.46
N ALA A 49 15.76 -5.96 -3.17
CA ALA A 49 15.38 -4.64 -2.69
C ALA A 49 16.58 -3.75 -2.35
N GLU A 50 17.82 -4.24 -2.48
CA GLU A 50 19.02 -3.49 -2.10
C GLU A 50 19.11 -2.12 -2.79
N LYS A 51 18.77 -2.07 -4.09
CA LYS A 51 18.79 -0.82 -4.85
C LYS A 51 17.76 0.18 -4.34
N ILE A 52 16.52 -0.24 -4.07
CA ILE A 52 15.48 0.66 -3.54
C ILE A 52 15.74 1.03 -2.07
N ARG A 53 16.40 0.17 -1.29
CA ARG A 53 16.83 0.49 0.07
C ARG A 53 17.85 1.62 0.10
N LYS A 54 18.77 1.64 -0.87
CA LYS A 54 19.77 2.71 -1.07
C LYS A 54 19.15 4.05 -1.49
N MET A 55 17.91 4.07 -1.98
CA MET A 55 17.16 5.30 -2.26
C MET A 55 16.58 5.95 -1.00
N HIS A 56 16.61 5.25 0.13
CA HIS A 56 16.11 5.73 1.40
C HIS A 56 17.26 6.15 2.32
N PRO A 57 17.02 7.08 3.28
CA PRO A 57 17.99 7.39 4.32
C PRO A 57 18.35 6.14 5.15
N ALA A 58 19.50 6.19 5.85
CA ALA A 58 19.88 5.12 6.77
C ALA A 58 18.84 4.96 7.89
N ASP A 59 18.43 6.07 8.50
CA ASP A 59 17.32 6.11 9.46
C ASP A 59 15.96 6.16 8.74
N LEU A 60 15.19 5.10 8.87
CA LEU A 60 13.87 4.94 8.24
C LEU A 60 12.71 5.50 9.06
N THR A 61 12.95 6.12 10.22
CA THR A 61 11.89 6.58 11.13
C THR A 61 10.87 7.50 10.42
N VAL A 62 11.36 8.48 9.68
CA VAL A 62 10.49 9.42 8.93
C VAL A 62 9.86 8.76 7.71
N SER A 63 10.55 7.83 7.06
CA SER A 63 10.03 7.09 5.91
C SER A 63 8.86 6.18 6.30
N ARG A 64 8.99 5.46 7.43
CA ARG A 64 7.92 4.66 8.04
C ARG A 64 6.72 5.53 8.37
N ASP A 65 6.93 6.64 9.09
CA ASP A 65 5.83 7.53 9.44
C ASP A 65 5.10 8.10 8.22
N LYS A 66 5.85 8.60 7.22
CA LYS A 66 5.26 9.10 5.97
C LYS A 66 4.41 8.05 5.27
N LEU A 67 4.90 6.83 5.10
CA LEU A 67 4.15 5.78 4.42
C LEU A 67 2.93 5.34 5.23
N THR A 68 3.04 5.23 6.57
CA THR A 68 1.90 4.92 7.44
C THR A 68 0.80 5.95 7.32
N LEU A 69 1.13 7.24 7.47
CA LEU A 69 0.13 8.30 7.42
C LEU A 69 -0.46 8.48 6.02
N PHE A 70 0.34 8.23 4.98
CA PHE A 70 -0.12 8.21 3.59
C PHE A 70 -1.16 7.10 3.40
N LEU A 71 -0.85 5.87 3.81
CA LEU A 71 -1.76 4.73 3.66
C LEU A 71 -3.04 4.89 4.49
N CYS A 72 -2.98 5.54 5.66
CA CYS A 72 -4.18 5.87 6.42
C CYS A 72 -5.19 6.66 5.59
N GLY A 73 -4.75 7.75 4.95
CA GLY A 73 -5.62 8.55 4.08
C GLY A 73 -5.96 7.87 2.75
N TRP A 74 -4.99 7.16 2.15
CA TRP A 74 -5.16 6.49 0.85
C TRP A 74 -6.17 5.33 0.91
N LEU A 75 -6.29 4.66 2.07
CA LEU A 75 -7.31 3.65 2.32
C LEU A 75 -8.65 4.24 2.82
N ASN A 76 -8.86 5.54 2.62
CA ASN A 76 -10.04 6.31 3.05
C ASN A 76 -10.24 6.42 4.57
N GLY A 77 -9.17 6.24 5.36
CA GLY A 77 -9.14 6.61 6.76
C GLY A 77 -8.86 8.11 6.96
N PRO A 78 -8.47 8.52 8.17
CA PRO A 78 -8.13 9.92 8.44
C PRO A 78 -6.98 10.42 7.55
N ALA A 79 -7.12 11.64 7.01
CA ALA A 79 -6.12 12.27 6.14
C ALA A 79 -4.88 12.79 6.91
N LEU A 80 -4.18 11.90 7.62
CA LEU A 80 -3.09 12.24 8.54
C LEU A 80 -1.84 12.76 7.84
N TYR A 81 -1.52 12.25 6.65
CA TYR A 81 -0.35 12.71 5.89
C TYR A 81 -0.45 14.20 5.58
N SER A 82 -1.57 14.62 4.97
CA SER A 82 -1.77 16.01 4.56
C SER A 82 -1.73 16.97 5.76
N LYS A 83 -2.27 16.55 6.91
CA LYS A 83 -2.24 17.32 8.15
C LYS A 83 -0.81 17.54 8.68
N LYS A 84 0.09 16.57 8.53
CA LYS A 84 1.46 16.64 9.09
C LYS A 84 2.52 17.11 8.10
N TYR A 85 2.43 16.67 6.84
CA TYR A 85 3.45 16.84 5.81
C TYR A 85 2.98 17.67 4.60
N GLY A 86 1.70 18.07 4.58
CA GLY A 86 1.11 18.80 3.46
C GLY A 86 0.69 17.90 2.29
N PRO A 87 0.19 18.49 1.20
CA PRO A 87 -0.31 17.75 0.05
C PRO A 87 0.82 16.97 -0.64
N ILE A 88 0.46 15.80 -1.21
CA ILE A 88 1.40 14.94 -1.93
C ILE A 88 0.90 14.65 -3.35
N ARG A 89 1.84 14.66 -4.31
CA ARG A 89 1.65 14.14 -5.66
C ARG A 89 2.69 13.05 -5.89
N ILE A 90 2.25 11.79 -5.87
CA ILE A 90 3.15 10.63 -5.78
C ILE A 90 4.22 10.62 -6.89
N PRO A 91 3.89 10.76 -8.19
CA PRO A 91 4.93 10.73 -9.22
C PRO A 91 5.93 11.88 -9.08
N GLN A 92 5.46 13.07 -8.66
CA GLN A 92 6.31 14.25 -8.52
C GLN A 92 7.32 14.11 -7.38
N VAL A 93 6.92 13.52 -6.25
CA VAL A 93 7.85 13.34 -5.13
C VAL A 93 8.85 12.22 -5.37
N HIS A 94 8.62 11.31 -6.34
CA HIS A 94 9.55 10.24 -6.73
C HIS A 94 10.38 10.56 -7.97
N SER A 95 10.16 11.70 -8.64
CA SER A 95 10.79 12.02 -9.92
C SER A 95 12.31 12.19 -9.87
N HIS A 96 12.87 12.42 -8.68
CA HIS A 96 14.31 12.53 -8.43
C HIS A 96 15.02 11.17 -8.31
N LEU A 97 14.28 10.07 -8.25
CA LEU A 97 14.80 8.71 -8.19
C LEU A 97 14.82 8.08 -9.59
N GLU A 98 15.66 7.07 -9.79
CA GLU A 98 15.66 6.29 -11.04
C GLU A 98 14.85 5.01 -10.85
N ILE A 99 13.56 5.07 -11.21
CA ILE A 99 12.60 3.99 -10.99
C ILE A 99 12.24 3.35 -12.32
N GLY A 100 12.78 2.16 -12.57
CA GLY A 100 12.39 1.29 -13.67
C GLY A 100 11.49 0.14 -13.20
N PRO A 101 11.23 -0.85 -14.08
CA PRO A 101 10.42 -2.02 -13.75
C PRO A 101 10.95 -2.79 -12.54
N ARG A 102 12.27 -2.95 -12.44
CA ARG A 102 12.92 -3.71 -11.35
C ARG A 102 12.71 -3.05 -9.99
N GLU A 103 12.82 -1.72 -9.91
CA GLU A 103 12.63 -1.00 -8.65
C GLU A 103 11.17 -1.02 -8.20
N ARG A 104 10.23 -0.87 -9.15
CA ARG A 104 8.80 -1.04 -8.90
C ARG A 104 8.49 -2.44 -8.38
N ASP A 105 9.00 -3.47 -9.03
CA ASP A 105 8.74 -4.86 -8.67
C ASP A 105 9.33 -5.21 -7.31
N ALA A 106 10.56 -4.76 -7.02
CA ALA A 106 11.18 -4.92 -5.71
C ALA A 106 10.35 -4.25 -4.61
N TRP A 107 9.80 -3.04 -4.86
CA TRP A 107 8.94 -2.34 -3.91
C TRP A 107 7.65 -3.13 -3.65
N LEU A 108 6.99 -3.61 -4.71
CA LEU A 108 5.78 -4.43 -4.59
C LEU A 108 6.05 -5.77 -3.92
N GLN A 109 7.23 -6.36 -4.14
CA GLN A 109 7.63 -7.60 -3.49
C GLN A 109 7.85 -7.40 -1.98
N CYS A 110 8.46 -6.29 -1.56
CA CYS A 110 8.55 -5.93 -0.15
C CYS A 110 7.15 -5.82 0.49
N MET A 111 6.20 -5.19 -0.20
CA MET A 111 4.82 -5.08 0.27
C MET A 111 4.13 -6.45 0.33
N GLN A 112 4.37 -7.31 -0.67
CA GLN A 112 3.84 -8.67 -0.68
C GLN A 112 4.37 -9.50 0.49
N GLU A 113 5.66 -9.44 0.80
CA GLU A 113 6.24 -10.11 1.98
C GLU A 113 5.66 -9.56 3.28
N ALA A 114 5.50 -8.23 3.39
CA ALA A 114 4.90 -7.61 4.56
C ALA A 114 3.45 -8.05 4.78
N LEU A 115 2.66 -8.16 3.72
CA LEU A 115 1.27 -8.62 3.80
C LEU A 115 1.14 -10.06 4.29
N LYS A 116 2.13 -10.93 4.05
CA LYS A 116 2.11 -12.31 4.56
C LYS A 116 2.08 -12.36 6.09
N THR A 117 2.72 -11.40 6.76
CA THR A 117 2.81 -11.36 8.23
C THR A 117 1.60 -10.72 8.91
N GLN A 118 0.73 -10.05 8.15
CA GLN A 118 -0.44 -9.37 8.72
C GLN A 118 -1.65 -10.31 8.85
N PRO A 119 -2.47 -10.18 9.91
CA PRO A 119 -3.69 -10.96 10.10
C PRO A 119 -4.89 -10.39 9.30
N TYR A 120 -4.66 -9.92 8.08
CA TYR A 120 -5.72 -9.36 7.23
C TYR A 120 -6.46 -10.43 6.44
N PRO A 121 -7.72 -10.18 6.02
CA PRO A 121 -8.41 -11.05 5.07
C PRO A 121 -7.57 -11.27 3.80
N ALA A 122 -7.52 -12.50 3.30
CA ALA A 122 -6.75 -12.83 2.09
C ALA A 122 -7.21 -12.02 0.87
N THR A 123 -8.53 -11.80 0.76
CA THR A 123 -9.16 -10.95 -0.24
C THR A 123 -8.65 -9.51 -0.17
N PHE A 124 -8.53 -8.93 1.03
CA PHE A 124 -7.96 -7.60 1.23
C PHE A 124 -6.49 -7.52 0.84
N LYS A 125 -5.67 -8.50 1.23
CA LYS A 125 -4.24 -8.53 0.86
C LYS A 125 -4.05 -8.49 -0.66
N LYS A 126 -4.84 -9.29 -1.39
CA LYS A 126 -4.84 -9.31 -2.85
C LYS A 126 -5.26 -7.95 -3.43
N TYR A 127 -6.41 -7.43 -2.98
CA TYR A 127 -6.92 -6.12 -3.40
C TYR A 127 -5.88 -5.01 -3.18
N LEU A 128 -5.28 -4.96 -1.99
CA LEU A 128 -4.32 -3.93 -1.62
C LEU A 128 -3.08 -3.96 -2.53
N LEU A 129 -2.54 -5.15 -2.81
CA LEU A 129 -1.38 -5.28 -3.69
C LEU A 129 -1.70 -4.86 -5.13
N GLU A 130 -2.87 -5.24 -5.65
CA GLU A 130 -3.36 -4.82 -6.98
C GLU A 130 -3.53 -3.30 -7.06
N GLN A 131 -4.11 -2.66 -6.03
CA GLN A 131 -4.30 -1.21 -6.01
C GLN A 131 -2.98 -0.45 -5.86
N LEU A 132 -2.01 -0.97 -5.11
CA LEU A 132 -0.68 -0.36 -4.95
C LEU A 132 0.19 -0.45 -6.21
N TYR A 133 -0.09 -1.40 -7.11
CA TYR A 133 0.57 -1.45 -8.42
C TYR A 133 0.37 -0.14 -9.20
N VAL A 134 -0.84 0.44 -9.18
CA VAL A 134 -1.17 1.64 -9.96
C VAL A 134 -0.27 2.84 -9.65
N PRO A 135 -0.12 3.31 -8.38
CA PRO A 135 0.80 4.38 -8.06
C PRO A 135 2.28 3.99 -8.20
N ALA A 136 2.63 2.72 -7.96
CA ALA A 136 4.00 2.25 -8.16
C ALA A 136 4.40 2.34 -9.64
N GLU A 137 3.54 1.89 -10.55
CA GLU A 137 3.74 1.98 -12.00
C GLU A 137 3.82 3.44 -12.46
N ARG A 138 2.91 4.30 -11.97
CA ARG A 138 2.93 5.74 -12.28
C ARG A 138 4.18 6.48 -11.77
N SER A 139 4.92 5.89 -10.84
CA SER A 139 6.15 6.47 -10.30
C SER A 139 7.39 6.10 -11.11
N ARG A 140 7.27 5.16 -12.05
CA ARG A 140 8.37 4.84 -12.97
C ARG A 140 8.73 6.05 -13.84
N ASN A 141 10.02 6.19 -14.09
CA ASN A 141 10.59 7.21 -14.98
C ASN A 141 11.81 6.69 -15.77
N ARG A 142 11.98 5.37 -15.81
CA ARG A 142 12.96 4.62 -16.59
C ARG A 142 12.30 3.38 -17.19
N GLU A 143 12.92 2.87 -18.26
CA GLU A 143 12.60 1.60 -18.91
C GLU A 143 13.42 0.44 -18.34
#